data_AF-A0A2P8HPA2-F1
#
_entry.id   AF-A0A2P8HPA2-F1
#
_cell.length_a   1.000
_cell.length_b   1.000
_cell.length_c   1.000
_cell.angle_alpha   90.00
_cell.angle_beta   90.00
_cell.angle_gamma   90.00
#
_symmetry.space_group_name_H-M   'P 1'
#
loop_
_entity.id
_entity.type
_entity.pdbx_description
1 polymer ?
#
loop_
_entity_poly.entity_id
_entity_poly.type
_entity_poly.pdbx_seq_one_letter_code
_entity_poly.pdbx_strand_id
1 'polypeptide(L)' 'MPNPKRRHSQQRSAKRRTHYKAVADTLSTDSATGEVHLRHRAHWVENKLYYKGKVVLEKQSSAK' A
#
# COMPACT_ATOMS: atom_id res chain seq x y z
N MET A 1 -21.71 -25.43 19.55
CA MET A 1 -20.96 -25.59 20.82
C MET A 1 -19.95 -24.46 20.93
N PRO A 2 -20.06 -23.59 21.95
CA PRO A 2 -19.10 -22.50 22.16
C PRO A 2 -17.69 -22.99 22.51
N ASN A 3 -17.58 -24.09 23.27
CA ASN A 3 -16.28 -24.66 23.64
C ASN A 3 -15.90 -25.87 22.76
N PRO A 4 -14.72 -25.84 22.10
CA PRO A 4 -14.28 -26.96 21.27
C PRO A 4 -13.95 -28.19 22.13
N LYS A 5 -14.57 -29.33 21.82
CA LYS A 5 -14.35 -30.61 22.52
C LYS A 5 -12.96 -31.19 22.29
N ARG A 6 -12.32 -30.87 21.15
CA ARG A 6 -10.97 -31.35 20.78
C ARG A 6 -10.21 -30.26 20.03
N ARG A 7 -8.88 -30.30 20.14
CA ARG A 7 -7.98 -29.45 19.35
C ARG A 7 -8.09 -29.80 17.86
N HIS A 8 -8.13 -28.78 17.00
CA HIS A 8 -8.07 -28.98 15.55
C HIS A 8 -6.68 -29.41 15.09
N SER A 9 -6.64 -30.27 14.07
CA SER A 9 -5.36 -30.69 13.46
C SER A 9 -4.62 -29.51 12.85
N GLN A 10 -3.29 -29.63 12.77
CA GLN A 10 -2.45 -28.63 12.11
C GLN A 10 -2.83 -28.50 10.62
N GLN A 11 -3.14 -29.62 9.95
CA GLN A 11 -3.60 -29.64 8.57
C GLN A 11 -4.90 -28.83 8.37
N ARG A 12 -5.89 -28.98 9.27
CA ARG A 12 -7.13 -28.19 9.21
C ARG A 12 -6.85 -26.70 9.42
N SER A 13 -5.97 -26.38 10.36
CA SER A 13 -5.61 -24.98 10.64
C SER A 13 -4.84 -24.33 9.49
N ALA A 14 -3.94 -25.06 8.83
CA ALA A 14 -3.23 -24.61 7.64
C ALA A 14 -4.19 -24.38 6.48
N LYS A 15 -5.08 -25.34 6.19
CA LYS A 15 -6.15 -25.22 5.18
C LYS A 15 -7.07 -24.02 5.44
N ARG A 16 -7.41 -23.73 6.70
CA ARG A 16 -8.23 -22.54 7.03
C ARG A 16 -7.51 -21.22 6.72
N ARG A 17 -6.18 -21.17 6.87
CA ARG A 17 -5.37 -19.95 6.68
C ARG A 17 -4.94 -19.72 5.22
N THR A 18 -5.33 -20.56 4.27
CA THR A 18 -4.95 -20.42 2.85
C THR A 18 -5.49 -19.15 2.21
N HIS A 19 -6.63 -18.63 2.67
CA HIS A 19 -7.26 -17.43 2.10
C HIS A 19 -6.87 -16.13 2.79
N TYR A 20 -6.21 -16.21 3.95
CA TYR A 20 -5.70 -15.03 4.66
C TYR A 20 -4.35 -14.63 4.07
N LYS A 21 -4.38 -13.87 2.97
CA LYS A 21 -3.21 -13.48 2.17
C LYS A 21 -3.14 -11.97 2.02
N ALA A 22 -1.91 -11.44 2.02
CA ALA A 22 -1.66 -10.07 1.66
C ALA A 22 -1.86 -9.89 0.15
N VAL A 23 -2.50 -8.81 -0.24
CA VAL A 23 -2.64 -8.40 -1.64
C VAL A 23 -1.63 -7.31 -1.91
N ALA A 24 -0.92 -7.40 -3.03
CA ALA A 24 0.00 -6.35 -3.44
C ALA A 24 -0.79 -5.12 -3.90
N ASP A 25 -0.35 -3.94 -3.47
CA ASP A 25 -0.93 -2.69 -3.92
C ASP A 25 -0.63 -2.42 -5.39
N THR A 26 -1.54 -1.72 -6.07
CA THR A 26 -1.34 -1.32 -7.47
C THR A 26 -0.42 -0.10 -7.53
N LEU A 27 0.82 -0.32 -7.95
CA LEU A 27 1.84 0.70 -8.14
C LEU A 27 1.93 1.12 -9.62
N SER A 28 2.29 2.37 -9.86
CA SER A 28 2.49 2.93 -11.20
C SER A 28 3.69 3.86 -11.19
N THR A 29 4.39 3.96 -12.32
CA THR A 29 5.50 4.90 -12.48
C THR A 29 4.98 6.26 -12.92
N ASP A 30 5.47 7.33 -12.31
CA ASP A 30 5.18 8.68 -12.78
C ASP A 30 6.05 9.01 -13.99
N SER A 31 5.45 9.63 -15.01
CA SER A 31 6.14 9.95 -16.26
C SER A 31 7.05 11.17 -16.16
N ALA A 32 6.81 12.07 -15.21
CA ALA A 32 7.60 13.30 -15.05
C ALA A 32 8.83 13.08 -14.15
N THR A 33 8.65 12.36 -13.04
CA THR A 33 9.71 12.14 -12.03
C THR A 33 10.37 10.78 -12.14
N GLY A 34 9.74 9.80 -12.79
CA GLY A 34 10.24 8.42 -12.86
C GLY A 34 10.04 7.63 -11.57
N GLU A 35 9.49 8.23 -10.51
CA GLU A 35 9.26 7.55 -9.24
C GLU A 35 8.01 6.65 -9.25
N VAL A 36 8.05 5.59 -8.44
CA VAL A 36 6.92 4.67 -8.25
C VAL A 36 5.98 5.21 -7.19
N HIS A 37 4.70 5.33 -7.52
CA HIS A 37 3.65 5.80 -6.63
C HIS A 37 2.42 4.87 -6.66
N LEU A 38 1.57 4.99 -5.62
CA LEU A 38 0.28 4.32 -5.60
C LEU A 38 -0.61 4.87 -6.72
N ARG A 39 -1.20 3.96 -7.50
CA ARG A 39 -2.01 4.35 -8.66
C ARG A 39 -3.15 5.29 -8.25
N HIS A 40 -3.34 6.34 -9.03
CA HIS A 40 -4.32 7.42 -8.81
C HIS A 40 -4.13 8.21 -7.51
N ARG A 41 -2.93 8.22 -6.93
CA ARG A 41 -2.58 9.06 -5.79
C ARG A 41 -1.48 10.04 -6.17
N ALA A 42 -1.47 11.20 -5.52
CA ALA A 42 -0.37 12.14 -5.64
C ALA A 42 0.80 11.71 -4.74
N HIS A 43 2.03 11.99 -5.15
CA HIS A 43 3.25 11.66 -4.41
C HIS A 43 4.20 12.85 -4.31
N TRP A 44 5.01 12.88 -3.26
CA TRP A 44 5.95 13.97 -3.01
C TRP A 44 7.32 13.61 -3.56
N VAL A 45 7.88 14.50 -4.38
CA VAL A 45 9.25 14.41 -4.90
C VAL A 45 9.90 15.76 -4.68
N GLU A 46 11.04 15.77 -3.97
CA GLU A 46 11.86 16.97 -3.75
C GLU A 46 11.04 18.23 -3.37
N ASN A 47 10.14 18.08 -2.40
CA ASN A 47 9.23 19.12 -1.87
C ASN A 47 8.10 19.59 -2.80
N LYS A 48 7.90 18.92 -3.93
CA LYS A 48 6.78 19.15 -4.83
C LYS A 48 5.85 17.95 -4.85
N LEU A 49 4.55 18.20 -4.73
CA LEU A 49 3.52 17.17 -4.84
C LEU A 49 3.16 16.99 -6.31
N TYR A 50 3.44 15.82 -6.86
CA TYR A 50 3.15 15.47 -8.25
C TYR A 50 1.88 14.62 -8.35
N TYR A 51 1.08 14.91 -9.39
CA TYR A 51 -0.04 14.07 -9.81
C TYR A 51 -0.20 14.15 -11.32
N LYS A 52 -0.23 12.99 -11.99
CA LYS A 52 -0.35 12.90 -13.46
C LYS A 52 0.68 13.78 -14.18
N GLY A 53 1.93 13.77 -13.72
CA GLY A 53 3.04 14.55 -14.27
C GLY A 53 2.97 16.07 -14.06
N LYS A 54 2.03 16.58 -13.25
CA LYS A 54 1.91 18.01 -12.92
C LYS A 54 2.21 18.25 -11.45
N VAL A 55 2.83 19.39 -11.15
CA VAL A 55 2.99 19.89 -9.78
C VAL A 55 1.65 20.43 -9.29
N VAL A 56 1.13 19.85 -8.22
CA VAL A 56 -0.12 20.24 -7.56
C VAL A 56 0.14 21.20 -6.41
N LEU A 57 1.23 21.00 -5.67
CA LEU A 57 1.57 21.79 -4.49
C LEU A 57 3.08 21.85 -4.34
N GLU A 58 3.61 23.01 -3.96
CA GLU A 58 5.00 23.15 -3.53
C GLU A 58 5.02 23.41 -2.03
N LYS A 59 5.80 22.62 -1.29
CA LYS A 59 5.98 22.83 0.14
C LYS A 59 6.94 24.01 0.31
N GLN A 60 6.44 25.11 0.86
CA GLN A 60 7.30 26.23 1.25
C GLN A 60 8.34 25.71 2.27
N SER A 61 9.62 25.77 1.91
CA SER A 61 10.71 25.60 2.87
C SER A 61 10.77 26.86 3.74
N SER A 62 9.92 26.95 4.75
CA SER A 62 10.06 27.97 5.77
C SER A 62 11.34 27.67 6.56
N ALA A 63 12.46 28.22 6.11
CA ALA A 63 13.58 28.48 7.00
C ALA A 63 13.04 29.45 8.06
N LYS A 64 12.98 28.99 9.30
CA LYS A 64 12.66 29.81 10.47
C LYS A 64 13.94 30.05 11.24
#